data_AF-A0A3D2LDK0-F1
#
_entry.id   AF-A0A3D2LDK0-F1
#
_cell.length_a   1.000
_cell.length_b   1.000
_cell.length_c   1.000
_cell.angle_alpha   90.00
_cell.angle_beta   90.00
_cell.angle_gamma   90.00
#
_symmetry.space_group_name_H-M   'P 1'
#
loop_
_entity.id
_entity.type
_entity.pdbx_description
1 polymer ?
#
loop_
_entity_poly.entity_id
_entity_poly.type
_entity_poly.pdbx_seq_one_letter_code
_entity_poly.pdbx_strand_id
1 'polypeptide(L)' 'GWRNDRGALLAACDVVAFPSRYEPFGTVTVDAWAASRPLVAADAVGPAAYVKNEVNGLLIP' A
#
# COMPACT_ATOMS: atom_id res chain seq x y z
N GLY A 1 10.88 13.05 7.33
CA GLY A 1 10.83 12.78 8.79
C GLY A 1 9.44 12.34 9.18
N TRP A 2 9.23 11.99 10.46
CA TRP A 2 7.92 11.58 10.98
C TRP A 2 6.85 12.67 10.80
N ARG A 3 5.64 12.27 10.42
CA ARG A 3 4.51 13.17 10.15
C ARG A 3 3.19 12.53 10.56
N ASN A 4 2.25 13.35 11.05
CA ASN A 4 0.93 12.89 11.48
C ASN A 4 -0.17 13.12 10.42
N ASP A 5 0.13 13.82 9.32
CA ASP A 5 -0.80 14.17 8.24
C ASP A 5 -0.70 13.21 7.04
N ARG A 6 -0.48 11.92 7.33
CA ARG A 6 -0.31 10.85 6.32
C ARG A 6 -1.38 10.85 5.24
N GLY A 7 -2.65 11.06 5.59
CA GLY A 7 -3.75 11.07 4.62
C GLY A 7 -3.59 12.14 3.54
N ALA A 8 -3.19 13.36 3.93
CA ALA A 8 -2.94 14.45 2.99
C ALA A 8 -1.73 14.16 2.08
N LEU A 9 -0.69 13.54 2.64
CA LEU A 9 0.49 13.13 1.88
C LEU A 9 0.16 12.04 0.86
N LEU A 10 -0.58 11.01 1.26
CA LEU A 10 -1.02 9.94 0.36
C LEU A 10 -1.92 10.49 -0.75
N ALA A 11 -2.86 11.39 -0.43
CA ALA A 11 -3.75 12.00 -1.40
C ALA A 11 -3.02 12.85 -2.46
N ALA A 12 -1.86 13.40 -2.10
CA ALA A 12 -1.01 14.18 -3.01
C ALA A 12 -0.14 13.31 -3.94
N CYS A 13 -0.07 12.00 -3.71
CA CYS A 13 0.72 11.09 -4.54
C CYS A 13 -0.07 10.56 -5.74
N ASP A 14 0.66 10.13 -6.79
CA ASP A 14 0.09 9.41 -7.92
C ASP A 14 0.07 7.88 -7.69
N VAL A 15 0.99 7.37 -6.87
CA VAL A 15 1.14 5.94 -6.56
C VAL A 15 1.71 5.75 -5.15
N VAL A 16 1.38 4.63 -4.51
CA VAL A 16 1.98 4.19 -3.25
C VAL A 16 2.81 2.94 -3.51
N ALA A 17 4.10 3.01 -3.24
CA ALA A 17 5.01 1.87 -3.30
C ALA A 17 5.36 1.42 -1.88
N PHE A 18 5.08 0.16 -1.57
CA PHE A 18 5.31 -0.44 -0.25
C PHE A 18 6.03 -1.80 -0.36
N PRO A 19 7.35 -1.79 -0.63
CA PRO A 19 8.15 -2.99 -0.85
C PRO A 19 8.65 -3.62 0.46
N SER A 20 7.78 -3.72 1.49
CA SER A 20 8.17 -4.33 2.77
C SER A 20 8.23 -5.85 2.64
N ARG A 21 9.37 -6.44 2.98
CA ARG A 21 9.56 -7.91 3.03
C ARG A 21 8.85 -8.58 4.20
N TYR A 22 8.51 -7.80 5.23
CA TYR A 22 7.77 -8.28 6.39
C TYR A 22 6.70 -7.26 6.74
N GLU A 23 5.47 -7.57 6.37
CA GLU A 23 4.29 -6.80 6.73
C GLU A 23 3.18 -7.80 7.08
N PRO A 24 2.80 -7.98 8.35
CA PRO A 24 1.79 -8.96 8.74
C PRO A 24 0.35 -8.42 8.66
N PHE A 25 0.14 -7.10 8.65
CA PHE A 25 -1.19 -6.50 8.78
C PHE A 25 -1.72 -5.84 7.51
N GLY A 26 -0.85 -5.26 6.68
CA GLY A 26 -1.26 -4.58 5.46
C GLY A 26 -1.92 -3.22 5.72
N THR A 27 -1.56 -2.54 6.81
CA THR A 27 -2.16 -1.23 7.16
C THR A 27 -1.93 -0.18 6.07
N VAL A 28 -0.73 -0.15 5.48
CA VAL A 28 -0.40 0.75 4.37
C VAL A 28 -1.19 0.44 3.10
N THR A 29 -1.52 -0.83 2.85
CA THR A 29 -2.40 -1.24 1.74
C THR A 29 -3.77 -0.59 1.87
N VAL A 30 -4.37 -0.66 3.07
CA VAL A 30 -5.68 -0.06 3.35
C VAL A 30 -5.62 1.46 3.26
N ASP A 31 -4.57 2.09 3.79
CA ASP A 31 -4.39 3.55 3.72
C ASP A 31 -4.29 4.05 2.27
N ALA A 32 -3.55 3.32 1.41
CA ALA A 32 -3.40 3.66 -0.01
C ALA A 32 -4.75 3.63 -0.73
N TRP A 33 -5.54 2.59 -0.51
CA TRP A 33 -6.87 2.45 -1.09
C TRP A 33 -7.87 3.47 -0.53
N ALA A 34 -7.81 3.77 0.76
CA ALA A 34 -8.63 4.82 1.37
C ALA A 34 -8.34 6.20 0.74
N ALA A 35 -7.08 6.45 0.34
CA ALA A 35 -6.69 7.64 -0.41
C ALA A 35 -6.97 7.53 -1.92
N SER A 36 -7.57 6.44 -2.40
CA SER A 36 -7.80 6.14 -3.82
C SER A 36 -6.52 6.20 -4.66
N ARG A 37 -5.41 5.72 -4.11
CA ARG A 37 -4.11 5.68 -4.78
C ARG A 37 -3.81 4.25 -5.27
N PRO A 38 -3.33 4.09 -6.51
CA PRO A 38 -2.75 2.83 -6.97
C PRO A 38 -1.65 2.33 -6.03
N LEU A 39 -1.64 1.02 -5.76
CA LEU A 39 -0.70 0.38 -4.84
C LEU A 39 0.21 -0.60 -5.59
N VAL A 40 1.51 -0.51 -5.29
CA VAL A 40 2.52 -1.55 -5.59
C VAL A 40 3.08 -2.04 -4.27
N ALA A 41 2.92 -3.33 -3.96
CA ALA A 41 3.38 -3.92 -2.70
C ALA A 41 4.16 -5.20 -2.95
N ALA A 42 5.06 -5.55 -2.03
CA ALA A 42 5.67 -6.88 -2.04
C ALA A 42 4.63 -7.97 -1.72
N ASP A 43 4.82 -9.17 -2.25
CA ASP A 43 4.03 -10.38 -1.95
C ASP A 43 4.35 -10.90 -0.53
N ALA A 44 4.05 -10.05 0.46
CA ALA A 44 4.18 -10.33 1.88
C ALA A 44 2.79 -10.60 2.48
N VAL A 45 2.76 -11.30 3.62
CA VAL A 45 1.53 -11.82 4.27
C VAL A 45 0.38 -10.80 4.33
N GLY A 46 0.65 -9.58 4.76
CA GLY A 46 -0.33 -8.51 4.91
C GLY A 46 -0.92 -8.08 3.56
N PRO A 47 -0.13 -7.52 2.63
CA PRO A 47 -0.61 -7.21 1.29
C PRO A 47 -1.27 -8.40 0.57
N ALA A 48 -0.68 -9.60 0.62
CA ALA A 48 -1.19 -10.81 -0.04
C ALA A 48 -2.58 -11.23 0.47
N ALA A 49 -2.97 -10.85 1.69
CA ALA A 49 -4.30 -11.14 2.23
C ALA A 49 -5.43 -10.34 1.55
N TYR A 50 -5.12 -9.21 0.92
CA TYR A 50 -6.12 -8.27 0.40
C TYR A 50 -5.93 -7.93 -1.08
N VAL A 51 -4.67 -7.88 -1.54
CA VAL A 51 -4.32 -7.48 -2.90
C VAL A 51 -4.51 -8.67 -3.82
N LYS A 52 -5.33 -8.47 -4.86
CA LYS A 52 -5.43 -9.32 -6.02
C LYS A 52 -4.58 -8.69 -7.12
N ASN A 53 -3.51 -9.38 -7.48
CA ASN A 53 -2.54 -8.87 -8.44
C ASN A 53 -3.23 -8.43 -9.74
N GLU A 54 -2.87 -7.24 -10.23
CA GLU A 54 -3.40 -6.57 -11.43
C GLU A 54 -4.90 -6.26 -11.40
N VAL A 55 -5.59 -6.47 -10.27
CA VAL A 55 -7.02 -6.17 -10.11
C VAL A 55 -7.24 -4.93 -9.23
N ASN A 56 -6.65 -4.94 -8.03
CA ASN A 56 -6.78 -3.83 -7.07
C ASN A 56 -5.41 -3.34 -6.55
N GLY A 57 -4.33 -3.86 -7.11
CA GLY A 57 -2.95 -3.47 -6.82
C GLY A 57 -1.98 -4.39 -7.56
N LEU A 58 -0.70 -4.03 -7.53
CA LEU A 58 0.38 -4.85 -8.09
C LEU A 58 1.14 -5.52 -6.95
N LEU A 59 1.29 -6.84 -7.01
CA LEU A 59 2.17 -7.60 -6.14
C LEU A 59 3.50 -7.87 -6.86
N ILE A 60 4.61 -7.59 -6.18
CA ILE A 60 5.97 -7.85 -6.66
C ILE A 60 6.69 -8.83 -5.74
N PRO A 61 7.70 -9.57 -6.22
CA PRO A 61 8.50 -10.48 -5.39
C PRO A 61 9.22 -9.79 -4.23
#